data_AF-A0A2W4P3V7-F1
#
_entry.id   AF-A0A2W4P3V7-F1
#
_cell.length_a   1.000
_cell.length_b   1.000
_cell.length_c   1.000
_cell.angle_alpha   90.00
_cell.angle_beta   90.00
_cell.angle_gamma   90.00
#
_symmetry.space_group_name_H-M   'P 1'
#
loop_
_entity.id
_entity.type
_entity.pdbx_description
1 polymer ?
#
loop_
_entity_poly.entity_id
_entity_poly.type
_entity_poly.pdbx_seq_one_letter_code
_entity_poly.pdbx_strand_id
1 'polypeptide(L)'
;MTEFPVPDCKIFVDAEIADAELMGLVAQLLFGSNGGCDGCEAGIVMNEDYDPNRRRQFPEGFIYFRYYIDLYIDDSAKIDRAEVVSNVLEGLWDWGFPAVAACDYEERLPHSGGYRSRAVPWPA
;
A
#
# COMPACT_ATOMS: atom_id res chain seq x y z
N MET A 1 17.53 2.87 -21.73
CA MET A 1 16.55 3.22 -20.69
C MET A 1 16.45 2.01 -19.81
N THR A 2 16.89 2.09 -18.57
CA THR A 2 16.68 1.03 -17.59
C THR A 2 15.18 1.03 -17.30
N GLU A 3 14.45 0.01 -17.76
CA GLU A 3 13.08 -0.22 -17.33
C GLU A 3 13.13 -0.45 -15.82
N PHE A 4 12.45 0.40 -15.05
CA PHE A 4 12.23 0.11 -13.65
C PHE A 4 11.40 -1.18 -13.56
N PRO A 5 11.74 -2.10 -12.63
CA PRO A 5 10.95 -3.31 -12.45
C PRO A 5 9.49 -2.94 -12.15
N VAL A 6 8.55 -3.78 -12.61
CA VAL A 6 7.15 -3.65 -12.24
C VAL A 6 7.00 -4.07 -10.77
N PRO A 7 6.34 -3.30 -9.90
CA PRO A 7 6.16 -3.69 -8.51
C PRO A 7 5.25 -4.91 -8.39
N ASP A 8 5.54 -5.78 -7.42
CA ASP A 8 4.68 -6.92 -7.06
C ASP A 8 3.30 -6.46 -6.56
N CYS A 9 3.24 -5.29 -5.95
CA CYS A 9 2.00 -4.63 -5.57
C CYS A 9 2.16 -3.12 -5.51
N LYS A 10 1.18 -2.40 -6.05
CA LYS A 10 1.03 -0.96 -5.83
C LYS A 10 -0.07 -0.72 -4.80
N ILE A 11 0.25 -0.03 -3.71
CA ILE A 11 -0.72 0.33 -2.66
C ILE A 11 -0.94 1.84 -2.69
N PHE A 12 -2.12 2.28 -3.09
CA PHE A 12 -2.53 3.68 -2.99
C PHE A 12 -2.86 4.00 -1.54
N VAL A 13 -2.34 5.10 -1.00
CA VAL A 13 -2.56 5.48 0.39
C VAL A 13 -2.77 6.98 0.52
N ASP A 14 -3.78 7.36 1.29
CA ASP A 14 -4.10 8.74 1.59
C ASP A 14 -3.73 9.04 3.04
N ALA A 15 -2.62 9.74 3.24
CA ALA A 15 -2.12 10.07 4.57
C ALA A 15 -1.79 11.56 4.66
N GLU A 16 -2.19 12.19 5.76
CA GLU A 16 -1.91 13.61 6.06
C GLU A 16 -0.62 13.77 6.87
N ILE A 17 0.41 12.97 6.55
CA ILE A 17 1.76 13.02 7.12
C ILE A 17 2.81 13.23 6.03
N ALA A 18 4.07 13.52 6.41
CA ALA A 18 5.15 13.63 5.44
C ALA A 18 5.52 12.25 4.84
N ASP A 19 6.07 12.25 3.63
CA ASP A 19 6.55 11.06 2.93
C ASP A 19 7.61 10.30 3.75
N ALA A 20 8.53 11.01 4.40
CA ALA A 20 9.53 10.41 5.28
C ALA A 20 8.91 9.73 6.52
N GLU A 21 7.82 10.26 7.06
CA GLU A 21 7.10 9.66 8.20
C GLU A 21 6.34 8.41 7.75
N LEU A 22 5.67 8.48 6.61
CA LEU A 22 5.04 7.32 5.98
C LEU A 22 6.08 6.23 5.66
N MET A 23 7.28 6.61 5.21
CA MET A 23 8.39 5.68 4.96
C MET A 23 8.84 4.97 6.23
N GLY A 24 8.96 5.71 7.34
CA GLY A 24 9.28 5.12 8.64
C GLY A 24 8.23 4.11 9.09
N LEU A 25 6.95 4.43 8.90
CA LEU A 25 5.85 3.50 9.20
C LEU A 25 5.88 2.26 8.33
N VAL A 26 5.97 2.41 7.00
CA VAL A 26 6.02 1.28 6.06
C VAL A 26 7.24 0.38 6.33
N ALA A 27 8.40 0.97 6.61
CA ALA A 27 9.59 0.22 7.01
C ALA A 27 9.36 -0.56 8.32
N GLN A 28 8.69 0.03 9.31
CA GLN A 28 8.34 -0.67 10.54
C GLN A 28 7.37 -1.84 10.28
N LEU A 29 6.40 -1.67 9.39
CA LEU A 29 5.44 -2.73 9.01
C LEU A 29 6.13 -3.87 8.25
N LEU A 30 7.12 -3.56 7.40
CA LEU A 30 7.85 -4.55 6.60
C LEU A 30 8.95 -5.27 7.36
N PHE A 31 9.66 -4.58 8.27
CA PHE A 31 10.88 -5.11 8.93
C PHE A 31 10.73 -5.24 10.45
N GLY A 32 9.53 -5.02 10.98
CA GLY A 32 9.23 -5.10 12.41
C GLY A 32 9.36 -6.52 12.98
N SER A 33 9.23 -6.62 14.31
CA SER A 33 9.63 -7.79 15.10
C SER A 33 8.84 -9.09 14.88
N ASN A 34 7.85 -9.12 13.98
CA ASN A 34 7.05 -10.30 13.66
C ASN A 34 7.23 -10.71 12.20
N GLY A 35 8.35 -11.37 11.89
CA GLY A 35 8.56 -11.98 10.57
C GLY A 35 8.84 -10.98 9.45
N GLY A 36 9.74 -10.02 9.71
CA GLY A 36 10.17 -9.04 8.72
C GLY A 36 10.56 -9.66 7.38
N CYS A 37 10.30 -8.93 6.29
CA CYS A 37 10.61 -9.37 4.95
C CYS A 37 11.99 -8.89 4.52
N ASP A 38 13.03 -9.69 4.80
CA ASP A 38 14.44 -9.35 4.49
C ASP A 38 14.71 -9.11 2.99
N GLY A 39 13.85 -9.62 2.10
CA GLY A 39 13.93 -9.43 0.64
C GLY A 39 12.91 -8.43 0.08
N CYS A 40 12.26 -7.63 0.93
CA CYS A 40 11.29 -6.63 0.48
C CYS A 40 11.94 -5.25 0.31
N GLU A 41 11.50 -4.54 -0.72
CA GLU A 41 11.80 -3.13 -0.95
C GLU A 41 10.49 -2.37 -1.17
N ALA A 42 10.40 -1.15 -0.63
CA ALA A 42 9.24 -0.28 -0.80
C ALA A 42 9.67 1.12 -1.21
N GLY A 43 9.06 1.64 -2.27
CA GLY A 43 9.19 3.04 -2.69
C GLY A 43 7.91 3.80 -2.40
N ILE A 44 7.99 4.92 -1.67
CA ILE A 44 6.87 5.85 -1.51
C ILE A 44 7.00 6.92 -2.58
N VAL A 45 5.92 7.10 -3.33
CA VAL A 45 5.85 8.08 -4.41
C VAL A 45 4.64 8.98 -4.20
N MET A 46 4.86 10.28 -4.34
CA MET A 46 3.76 11.24 -4.40
C MET A 46 2.97 11.02 -5.68
N ASN A 47 1.67 10.84 -5.55
CA ASN A 47 0.81 10.56 -6.69
C ASN A 47 0.61 11.83 -7.52
N GLU A 48 1.05 11.81 -8.78
CA GLU A 48 0.89 12.94 -9.72
C GLU A 48 -0.59 13.21 -10.03
N ASP A 49 -1.44 12.18 -9.93
CA ASP A 49 -2.88 12.29 -10.13
C ASP A 49 -3.62 12.76 -8.87
N TYR A 50 -2.93 13.04 -7.77
CA TYR A 50 -3.57 13.45 -6.51
C TYR A 50 -4.59 14.58 -6.74
N ASP A 51 -5.82 14.34 -6.30
CA ASP A 51 -6.91 15.31 -6.36
C ASP A 51 -7.70 15.30 -5.05
N PRO A 52 -7.70 16.42 -4.29
CA PRO A 52 -8.29 16.48 -2.96
C PRO A 52 -9.82 16.31 -2.96
N ASN A 53 -10.49 16.52 -4.09
CA ASN A 53 -11.93 16.34 -4.21
C ASN A 53 -12.27 14.93 -4.71
N ARG A 54 -11.52 14.43 -5.71
CA ARG A 54 -11.81 13.13 -6.34
C ARG A 54 -11.40 11.96 -5.45
N ARG A 55 -10.42 12.12 -4.56
CA ARG A 55 -10.03 11.08 -3.58
C ARG A 55 -11.18 10.60 -2.69
N ARG A 56 -12.20 11.45 -2.48
CA ARG A 56 -13.38 11.14 -1.66
C ARG A 56 -14.40 10.25 -2.35
N GLN A 57 -14.31 10.11 -3.68
CA GLN A 57 -15.25 9.30 -4.45
C GLN A 57 -15.06 7.83 -4.13
N PHE A 58 -16.14 7.13 -3.81
CA PHE A 58 -16.09 5.70 -3.55
C PHE A 58 -16.76 4.92 -4.70
N PRO A 59 -16.17 3.83 -5.21
CA PRO A 59 -14.91 3.21 -4.78
C PRO A 59 -13.70 3.65 -5.60
N GLU A 60 -13.87 4.42 -6.67
CA GLU A 60 -12.80 4.69 -7.66
C GLU A 60 -11.81 5.78 -7.22
N GLY A 61 -12.09 6.52 -6.15
CA GLY A 61 -11.28 7.67 -5.75
C GLY A 61 -9.88 7.33 -5.27
N PHE A 62 -9.58 6.06 -4.98
CA PHE A 62 -8.25 5.64 -4.49
C PHE A 62 -7.12 5.98 -5.46
N ILE A 63 -7.40 6.01 -6.77
CA ILE A 63 -6.43 6.42 -7.79
C ILE A 63 -5.96 7.88 -7.63
N TYR A 64 -6.70 8.69 -6.87
CA TYR A 64 -6.38 10.09 -6.55
C TYR A 64 -5.86 10.26 -5.13
N PHE A 65 -5.55 9.18 -4.40
CA PHE A 65 -4.93 9.25 -3.08
C PHE A 65 -3.55 9.89 -3.16
N ARG A 66 -3.11 10.51 -2.06
CA ARG A 66 -1.91 11.36 -2.04
C ARG A 66 -0.61 10.66 -2.40
N TYR A 67 -0.48 9.39 -2.03
CA TYR A 67 0.71 8.60 -2.30
C TYR A 67 0.34 7.26 -2.91
N TYR A 68 1.32 6.63 -3.54
CA TYR A 68 1.32 5.18 -3.70
C TYR A 68 2.65 4.60 -3.20
N ILE A 69 2.58 3.36 -2.73
CA ILE A 69 3.71 2.55 -2.31
C ILE A 69 3.90 1.49 -3.40
N ASP A 70 5.06 1.49 -4.04
CA ASP A 70 5.49 0.40 -4.91
C ASP A 70 6.27 -0.60 -4.07
N LEU A 71 5.72 -1.81 -3.91
CA LEU A 71 6.32 -2.89 -3.14
C LEU A 71 6.94 -3.94 -4.08
N TYR A 72 8.18 -4.33 -3.79
CA TYR A 72 8.94 -5.36 -4.48
C TYR A 72 9.30 -6.45 -3.48
N ILE A 73 9.11 -7.71 -3.85
CA ILE A 73 9.34 -8.86 -2.99
C ILE A 73 10.24 -9.84 -3.75
N ASP A 74 11.44 -10.08 -3.24
CA ASP A 74 12.40 -11.00 -3.86
C ASP A 74 11.80 -12.41 -4.00
N ASP A 75 11.76 -12.92 -5.23
CA ASP A 75 11.34 -14.28 -5.60
C ASP A 75 12.12 -15.38 -4.84
N SER A 76 13.35 -15.08 -4.41
CA SER A 76 14.18 -16.01 -3.66
C SER A 76 13.69 -16.22 -2.23
N ALA A 77 12.91 -15.27 -1.70
CA ALA A 77 12.29 -15.37 -0.39
C ALA A 77 11.10 -16.34 -0.46
N LYS A 78 11.12 -17.39 0.37
CA LYS A 78 9.99 -18.33 0.53
C LYS A 78 8.86 -17.69 1.36
N ILE A 79 8.45 -16.48 0.99
CA ILE A 79 7.47 -15.66 1.71
C ILE A 79 6.22 -15.55 0.84
N ASP A 80 5.04 -15.59 1.46
CA ASP A 80 3.79 -15.35 0.75
C ASP A 80 3.61 -13.84 0.52
N ARG A 81 3.63 -13.42 -0.75
CA ARG A 81 3.43 -12.01 -1.14
C ARG A 81 2.12 -11.44 -0.60
N ALA A 82 1.06 -12.25 -0.59
CA ALA A 82 -0.23 -11.82 -0.07
C ALA A 82 -0.15 -11.52 1.44
N GLU A 83 0.60 -12.32 2.20
CA GLU A 83 0.80 -12.11 3.64
C GLU A 83 1.55 -10.80 3.90
N VAL A 84 2.64 -10.54 3.16
CA VAL A 84 3.40 -9.28 3.28
C VAL A 84 2.54 -8.07 2.99
N VAL A 85 1.81 -8.07 1.87
CA VAL A 85 0.94 -6.95 1.50
C VAL A 85 -0.21 -6.78 2.50
N SER A 86 -0.76 -7.89 3.01
CA SER A 86 -1.81 -7.85 4.04
C SER A 86 -1.33 -7.15 5.30
N ASN A 87 -0.12 -7.48 5.78
CA ASN A 87 0.46 -6.85 6.96
C ASN A 87 0.63 -5.33 6.79
N VAL A 88 1.03 -4.88 5.59
CA VAL A 88 1.14 -3.45 5.29
C VAL A 88 -0.24 -2.79 5.26
N LEU A 89 -1.22 -3.38 4.58
CA LEU A 89 -2.58 -2.83 4.49
C LEU A 89 -3.24 -2.72 5.86
N GLU A 90 -3.22 -3.79 6.65
CA GLU A 90 -3.81 -3.81 8.00
C GLU A 90 -3.12 -2.78 8.89
N GLY A 91 -1.79 -2.69 8.84
CA GLY A 91 -1.04 -1.66 9.55
C GLY A 91 -1.43 -0.24 9.17
N LEU A 92 -1.61 0.06 7.88
CA LEU A 92 -2.07 1.37 7.42
C LEU A 92 -3.50 1.67 7.89
N TRP A 93 -4.40 0.68 7.82
CA TRP A 93 -5.79 0.83 8.26
C TRP A 93 -5.90 1.00 9.78
N ASP A 94 -5.06 0.31 10.56
CA ASP A 94 -4.97 0.46 12.03
C ASP A 94 -4.51 1.87 12.43
N TRP A 95 -3.66 2.50 11.62
CA TRP A 95 -3.29 3.91 11.73
C TRP A 95 -4.39 4.87 11.23
N GLY A 96 -5.49 4.34 10.71
CA GLY A 96 -6.62 5.11 10.19
C GLY A 96 -6.40 5.66 8.79
N PHE A 97 -5.35 5.25 8.07
CA PHE A 97 -5.06 5.73 6.72
C PHE A 97 -5.87 4.94 5.69
N PRO A 98 -6.64 5.61 4.82
CA PRO A 98 -7.22 4.98 3.64
C PRO A 98 -6.14 4.37 2.76
N ALA A 99 -6.24 3.07 2.47
CA ALA A 99 -5.30 2.37 1.61
C ALA A 99 -6.01 1.33 0.74
N VAL A 100 -5.60 1.23 -0.52
CA VAL A 100 -6.10 0.24 -1.50
C VAL A 100 -4.94 -0.37 -2.28
N ALA A 101 -4.84 -1.69 -2.30
CA ALA A 101 -3.88 -2.43 -3.11
C ALA A 101 -4.40 -2.73 -4.52
N ALA A 102 -3.48 -2.71 -5.49
CA ALA A 102 -3.67 -3.14 -6.87
C ALA A 102 -2.52 -4.08 -7.27
N CYS A 103 -2.84 -5.35 -7.48
CA CYS A 103 -1.90 -6.43 -7.82
C CYS A 103 -2.63 -7.71 -8.25
N ASP A 104 -1.99 -8.66 -8.92
CA ASP A 104 -2.65 -9.85 -9.48
C ASP A 104 -3.24 -10.86 -8.44
N TYR A 105 -3.27 -10.52 -7.16
CA TYR A 105 -3.73 -11.37 -6.05
C TYR A 105 -4.60 -10.61 -5.05
N GLU A 106 -5.27 -9.52 -5.46
CA GLU A 106 -6.10 -8.70 -4.55
C GLU A 106 -7.16 -9.52 -3.81
N GLU A 107 -7.71 -10.56 -4.43
CA GLU A 107 -8.73 -11.44 -3.85
C GLU A 107 -8.25 -12.24 -2.64
N ARG A 108 -6.93 -12.41 -2.51
CA ARG A 108 -6.29 -13.08 -1.37
C ARG A 108 -6.01 -12.13 -0.21
N LEU A 109 -6.07 -10.82 -0.45
CA LEU A 109 -5.81 -9.78 0.55
C LEU A 109 -7.05 -9.55 1.42
N PRO A 110 -6.87 -9.07 2.67
CA PRO A 110 -7.98 -8.66 3.51
C PRO A 110 -8.83 -7.62 2.77
N HIS A 111 -10.15 -7.76 2.88
CA HIS A 111 -11.11 -6.87 2.22
C HIS A 111 -10.89 -6.72 0.70
N SER A 112 -10.34 -7.74 0.04
CA SER A 112 -9.96 -7.69 -1.39
C SER A 112 -9.06 -6.52 -1.73
N GLY A 113 -8.05 -6.28 -0.88
CA GLY A 113 -7.11 -5.17 -1.02
C GLY A 113 -7.69 -3.81 -0.61
N GLY A 114 -8.88 -3.78 0.01
CA GLY A 114 -9.58 -2.55 0.41
C GLY A 114 -10.50 -1.97 -0.67
N TYR A 115 -10.37 -2.40 -1.93
CA TYR A 115 -11.22 -1.91 -3.01
C TYR A 115 -12.68 -2.30 -2.77
N ARG A 116 -13.58 -1.31 -2.85
CA ARG A 116 -15.03 -1.46 -2.56
C ARG A 116 -15.37 -1.92 -1.14
N SER A 117 -14.42 -1.94 -0.21
CA SER A 117 -14.70 -2.27 1.18
C SER A 117 -15.15 -1.04 1.96
N ARG A 118 -16.32 -1.13 2.60
CA ARG A 118 -16.80 -0.12 3.56
C ARG A 118 -16.27 -0.34 4.98
N ALA A 119 -15.52 -1.42 5.19
CA ALA A 119 -14.95 -1.77 6.49
C ALA A 119 -13.56 -1.15 6.74
N VAL A 120 -12.95 -0.56 5.70
CA VAL A 120 -11.62 0.08 5.78
C VAL A 120 -11.77 1.60 5.71
N PRO A 121 -10.78 2.37 6.21
CA PRO A 121 -10.82 3.84 6.14
C PRO A 121 -10.96 4.36 4.71
N TRP A 122 -11.69 5.46 4.55
CA TRP A 122 -11.80 6.19 3.28
C TRP A 122 -11.79 7.71 3.55
N PRO A 123 -11.26 8.54 2.63
CA PRO A 123 -11.36 9.99 2.77
C PRO A 123 -12.81 10.47 2.89
N ALA A 124 -13.08 11.29 3.89
CA ALA A 124 -14.35 12.02 4.03
C ALA A 124 -14.43 13.18 3.04
#